data_AF-A0A7K3XQP7-F1
#
_entry.id   AF-A0A7K3XQP7-F1
#
_cell.length_a   1.000
_cell.length_b   1.000
_cell.length_c   1.000
_cell.angle_alpha   90.00
_cell.angle_beta   90.00
_cell.angle_gamma   90.00
#
_symmetry.space_group_name_H-M   'P 1'
#
loop_
_entity.id
_entity.type
_entity.pdbx_description
1 polymer ?
#
loop_
_entity_poly.entity_id
_entity_poly.type
_entity_poly.pdbx_seq_one_letter_code
_entity_poly.pdbx_strand_id
1 'polypeptide(L)'
;GGYLIDTPGIRGFGVIDMAKEEIAHYFPEMFGLLDQCRFFNCTHTHEPGCAVKTAAEKGEIPATRYESYLSLMAEDNSRYRQG
;
A
#
# COMPACT_ATOMS: atom_id res chain seq x y z
N GLY A 1 16.31 20.56 -27.03
CA GLY A 1 15.09 21.04 -26.37
C GLY A 1 14.19 19.87 -26.13
N GLY A 2 13.70 19.71 -24.90
CA GLY A 2 12.73 18.70 -24.48
C GLY A 2 13.35 17.35 -24.12
N TYR A 3 13.12 16.92 -22.87
CA TYR A 3 13.02 15.56 -22.28
C TYR A 3 13.05 15.80 -20.75
N LEU A 4 12.22 15.25 -19.88
CA LEU A 4 11.10 14.32 -19.95
C LEU A 4 10.59 14.24 -18.50
N ILE A 5 9.28 14.36 -18.29
CA ILE A 5 8.45 13.86 -17.17
C ILE A 5 9.01 14.04 -15.75
N ASP A 6 8.44 15.01 -15.02
CA ASP A 6 8.54 15.16 -13.56
C ASP A 6 7.50 14.25 -12.89
N THR A 7 7.88 13.01 -12.64
CA THR A 7 7.32 12.22 -11.54
C THR A 7 8.51 11.92 -10.62
N PRO A 8 8.42 12.14 -9.29
CA PRO A 8 9.47 11.71 -8.37
C PRO A 8 9.44 10.18 -8.30
N GLY A 9 9.99 9.55 -9.34
CA GLY A 9 10.15 8.11 -9.47
C GLY A 9 11.31 7.67 -8.59
N ILE A 10 10.98 6.93 -7.54
CA ILE A 10 11.65 5.67 -7.15
C ILE A 10 13.13 5.61 -7.56
N ARG A 11 13.99 6.25 -6.78
CA ARG A 11 15.43 5.97 -6.76
C ARG A 11 15.68 4.88 -5.74
N GLY A 12 15.69 3.62 -6.17
CA GLY A 12 15.97 2.53 -5.24
C GLY A 12 15.89 1.14 -5.81
N PHE A 13 16.65 0.83 -6.86
CA PHE A 13 17.06 -0.56 -7.09
C PHE A 13 18.10 -0.91 -6.01
N GLY A 14 17.66 -1.52 -4.90
CA GLY A 14 18.57 -1.91 -3.84
C GLY A 14 17.84 -2.57 -2.68
N VAL A 15 17.64 -3.89 -2.79
CA VAL A 15 17.02 -4.77 -1.77
C VAL A 15 15.53 -4.48 -1.57
N ILE A 16 14.71 -5.53 -1.52
CA ILE A 16 13.24 -5.41 -1.43
C ILE A 16 12.86 -4.94 -0.02
N ASP A 17 13.03 -3.65 0.24
CA ASP A 17 12.41 -2.94 1.35
C ASP A 17 11.05 -2.45 0.81
N MET A 18 10.10 -3.38 0.67
CA MET A 18 8.73 -3.03 0.28
C MET A 18 8.15 -2.19 1.43
N ALA A 19 8.11 -0.87 1.25
CA ALA A 19 7.43 -0.02 2.20
C ALA A 19 5.97 -0.47 2.31
N LYS A 20 5.42 -0.46 3.52
CA LYS A 20 4.05 -0.86 3.83
C LYS A 20 2.99 -0.12 2.99
N GLU A 21 3.31 1.11 2.63
CA GLU A 21 2.55 1.97 1.73
C GLU A 21 2.51 1.41 0.30
N GLU A 22 3.56 0.71 -0.13
CA GLU A 22 3.65 0.12 -1.47
C GLU A 22 2.84 -1.16 -1.63
N ILE A 23 2.63 -1.92 -0.55
CA ILE A 23 1.84 -3.16 -0.58
C ILE A 23 0.44 -2.89 -1.16
N ALA A 24 -0.18 -1.75 -0.82
CA ALA A 24 -1.50 -1.40 -1.27
C ALA A 24 -1.54 -1.06 -2.79
N HIS A 25 -0.41 -0.61 -3.38
CA HIS A 25 -0.31 -0.38 -4.82
C HIS A 25 -0.43 -1.67 -5.65
N TYR A 26 -0.14 -2.84 -5.06
CA TYR A 26 -0.28 -4.13 -5.73
C TYR A 26 -1.72 -4.63 -5.79
N PHE A 27 -2.64 -3.99 -5.06
CA PHE A 27 -4.06 -4.31 -5.06
C PHE A 27 -4.82 -3.29 -5.90
N PRO A 28 -5.27 -3.64 -7.12
CA PRO A 28 -5.99 -2.69 -7.98
C PRO A 28 -7.29 -2.17 -7.36
N GLU A 29 -7.92 -2.97 -6.49
CA GLU A 29 -9.10 -2.52 -5.73
C GLU A 29 -8.79 -1.44 -4.69
N MET A 30 -7.56 -1.42 -4.17
CA MET A 30 -7.10 -0.40 -3.22
C MET A 30 -6.47 0.78 -3.93
N PHE A 31 -5.80 0.56 -5.07
CA PHE A 31 -5.07 1.56 -5.84
C PHE A 31 -5.91 2.81 -6.14
N GLY A 32 -7.16 2.64 -6.58
CA GLY A 32 -8.07 3.77 -6.84
C GLY A 32 -8.57 4.51 -5.59
N LEU A 33 -8.34 3.95 -4.40
CA LEU A 33 -8.73 4.51 -3.11
C LEU A 33 -7.53 5.11 -2.36
N LEU A 34 -6.29 4.87 -2.79
CA LEU A 34 -5.10 5.41 -2.15
C LEU A 34 -5.09 6.94 -2.17
N ASP A 35 -5.47 7.53 -3.31
CA ASP A 35 -5.61 8.98 -3.48
C ASP A 35 -6.76 9.58 -2.63
N GLN A 36 -7.73 8.75 -2.24
CA GLN A 36 -8.85 9.16 -1.39
C GLN A 36 -8.53 9.05 0.11
N CYS A 37 -7.34 8.56 0.48
CA CYS A 37 -6.93 8.50 1.86
C CYS A 37 -6.60 9.90 2.39
N ARG A 38 -6.99 10.17 3.63
CA ARG A 38 -6.76 11.46 4.28
C ARG A 38 -5.27 11.79 4.47
N PHE A 39 -4.43 10.77 4.60
CA PHE A 39 -3.00 10.89 4.87
C PHE A 39 -2.21 10.25 3.73
N PHE A 40 -1.09 10.87 3.37
CA PHE A 40 -0.18 10.36 2.34
C PHE A 40 0.60 9.12 2.80
N ASN A 41 0.88 9.01 4.10
CA ASN A 41 1.58 7.89 4.71
C ASN A 41 0.61 6.88 5.34
N CYS A 42 -0.56 6.70 4.73
CA CYS A 42 -1.58 5.83 5.29
C CYS A 42 -1.14 4.36 5.16
N THR A 43 -1.09 3.67 6.29
CA THR A 43 -0.85 2.23 6.38
C THR A 43 -2.11 1.42 6.12
N HIS A 44 -3.27 2.07 5.96
CA HIS A 44 -4.56 1.43 5.72
C HIS A 44 -5.00 0.38 6.75
N THR A 45 -4.36 0.31 7.92
CA THR A 45 -4.64 -0.69 8.96
C THR A 45 -5.55 -0.16 10.07
N HIS A 46 -5.19 0.98 10.67
CA HIS A 46 -5.84 1.50 11.89
C HIS A 46 -6.15 3.00 11.85
N GLU A 47 -5.89 3.68 10.73
CA GLU A 47 -6.02 5.14 10.67
C GLU A 47 -7.47 5.62 10.45
N PRO A 48 -7.88 6.69 11.16
CA PRO A 48 -9.20 7.27 10.99
C PRO A 48 -9.30 8.03 9.65
N GLY A 49 -10.32 7.72 8.86
CA GLY A 49 -10.51 8.35 7.54
C GLY A 49 -9.72 7.71 6.40
N CYS A 50 -9.27 6.46 6.57
CA CYS A 50 -8.73 5.66 5.48
C CYS A 50 -9.84 5.23 4.51
N ALA A 51 -9.68 5.55 3.22
CA ALA A 51 -10.64 5.16 2.19
C ALA A 51 -10.66 3.65 1.96
N VAL A 52 -9.49 2.98 2.00
CA VAL A 52 -9.38 1.51 1.89
C VAL A 52 -10.18 0.80 2.99
N LYS A 53 -10.03 1.23 4.26
CA LYS A 53 -10.78 0.66 5.38
C LYS A 53 -12.28 0.89 5.20
N THR A 54 -12.67 2.10 4.81
CA THR A 54 -14.08 2.45 4.56
C THR A 54 -14.68 1.59 3.43
N ALA A 55 -13.93 1.39 2.34
CA ALA A 55 -14.33 0.56 1.22
C ALA A 55 -14.44 -0.92 1.62
N ALA A 56 -13.52 -1.42 2.45
CA ALA A 56 -13.63 -2.77 3.03
C ALA A 56 -14.88 -2.91 3.92
N GLU A 57 -15.18 -1.91 4.76
CA GLU A 57 -16.39 -1.88 5.61
C GLU A 57 -17.69 -1.77 4.79
N LYS A 58 -17.65 -1.08 3.64
CA LYS A 58 -18.78 -0.99 2.70
C LYS A 58 -18.95 -2.23 1.81
N GLY A 59 -17.96 -3.12 1.78
CA GLY A 59 -17.93 -4.28 0.89
C GLY A 59 -17.51 -3.98 -0.56
N GLU A 60 -16.89 -2.81 -0.81
CA GLU A 60 -16.27 -2.49 -2.10
C GLU A 60 -14.96 -3.27 -2.31
N ILE A 61 -14.23 -3.52 -1.22
CA ILE A 61 -13.07 -4.43 -1.22
C ILE A 61 -13.51 -5.77 -0.63
N PRO A 62 -13.24 -6.90 -1.30
CA PRO A 62 -13.49 -8.21 -0.72
C PRO A 62 -12.70 -8.41 0.57
N ALA A 63 -13.36 -8.90 1.63
CA ALA A 63 -12.71 -9.14 2.93
C ALA A 63 -11.44 -10.00 2.78
N THR A 64 -11.47 -11.02 1.92
CA THR A 64 -10.33 -11.89 1.63
C THR A 64 -9.10 -11.13 1.08
N ARG A 65 -9.33 -10.07 0.30
CA ARG A 65 -8.26 -9.23 -0.27
C ARG A 65 -7.69 -8.31 0.80
N TYR A 66 -8.55 -7.73 1.63
CA TYR A 66 -8.12 -6.93 2.78
C TYR A 66 -7.36 -7.77 3.82
N GLU A 67 -7.81 -8.99 4.11
CA GLU A 67 -7.11 -9.93 4.99
C GLU A 67 -5.75 -10.33 4.42
N SER A 68 -5.66 -10.58 3.10
CA SER A 68 -4.38 -10.85 2.43
C SER A 68 -3.42 -9.67 2.56
N TYR A 69 -3.92 -8.44 2.38
CA TYR A 69 -3.15 -7.22 2.59
C TYR A 69 -2.64 -7.11 4.03
N LEU A 70 -3.50 -7.34 5.02
CA LEU A 70 -3.11 -7.33 6.44
C LEU A 70 -2.08 -8.41 6.77
N SER A 71 -2.19 -9.61 6.17
CA SER A 71 -1.19 -10.67 6.31
C SER A 71 0.17 -10.21 5.80
N LEU A 72 0.23 -9.63 4.59
CA LEU A 72 1.47 -9.10 4.02
C LEU A 72 2.07 -7.99 4.89
N MET A 73 1.24 -7.09 5.39
CA MET A 73 1.64 -6.01 6.31
C MET A 73 2.18 -6.51 7.65
N ALA A 74 1.71 -7.68 8.10
CA ALA A 74 2.18 -8.35 9.31
C ALA A 74 3.45 -9.20 9.05
N GLU A 75 3.57 -9.82 7.88
CA GLU A 75 4.68 -10.71 7.50
C GLU A 75 6.01 -9.97 7.25
N ASP A 76 5.95 -8.71 6.84
CA ASP A 76 7.10 -7.82 6.61
C ASP A 76 8.07 -7.74 7.81
N ASN A 77 7.63 -8.09 9.02
CA ASN A 77 8.49 -8.08 10.21
C ASN A 77 9.37 -9.35 10.37
N SER A 78 9.24 -10.38 9.53
CA SER A 78 9.77 -11.72 9.84
C SER A 78 10.74 -12.34 8.82
N ARG A 79 10.93 -11.76 7.62
CA ARG A 79 11.73 -12.42 6.55
C ARG A 79 13.19 -11.97 6.41
N TYR A 80 13.72 -11.14 7.30
CA TYR A 80 15.15 -10.76 7.34
C TYR A 80 15.99 -11.50 8.40
N ARG A 81 15.55 -12.68 8.88
CA ARG A 81 16.42 -13.59 9.67
C ARG A 81 16.67 -14.91 8.96
N GLN A 82 17.33 -14.87 7.80
CA GLN A 82 18.15 -15.99 7.34
C GLN A 82 19.40 -15.45 6.62
N GLY A 83 20.54 -15.65 7.27
CA GLY A 83 21.88 -15.24 6.84
C GLY A 83 22.76 -14.95 8.02
#